data_AF-A0AAD6JMX8-F1
#
_entry.id   AF-A0AAD6JMX8-F1
#
_cell.length_a   1.000
_cell.length_b   1.000
_cell.length_c   1.000
_cell.angle_alpha   90.00
_cell.angle_beta   90.00
_cell.angle_gamma   90.00
#
_symmetry.space_group_name_H-M   'P 1'
#
loop_
_entity.id
_entity.type
_entity.pdbx_description
1 polymer ?
#
loop_
_entity_poly.entity_id
_entity_poly.type
_entity_poly.pdbx_seq_one_letter_code
_entity_poly.pdbx_strand_id
1 'polypeptide(L)'
;MTIHGRLGIFIKRHLLTTGWSVFVSTKRLFAGDSVLFIRDEKSQLLLGIRRANRQQPALSSSVISSDSMHIGILAAAAHAAANNSPFTIFYNPRASPSEFVIPFSKYNKAMYTQVSLGMRFRMMFETEESGVRRYMGTITGISDMDQVRWKNSQWRNLQVNGQAEYRFGRLSLL
;
A
#
# COMPACT_ATOMS: atom_id res chain seq x y z
N MET A 1 40.60 -19.13 -47.09
CA MET A 1 39.17 -19.10 -46.73
C MET A 1 38.99 -20.14 -45.64
N THR A 2 38.64 -19.80 -44.39
CA THR A 2 37.38 -19.17 -44.01
C THR A 2 37.54 -18.55 -42.62
N ILE A 3 37.17 -17.27 -42.49
CA ILE A 3 37.17 -16.53 -41.23
C ILE A 3 35.83 -16.83 -40.55
N HIS A 4 35.82 -17.50 -39.40
CA HIS A 4 34.62 -17.70 -38.60
C HIS A 4 34.37 -16.45 -37.74
N GLY A 5 33.63 -15.49 -38.31
CA GLY A 5 33.08 -14.37 -37.55
C GLY A 5 31.95 -14.85 -36.65
N ARG A 6 32.20 -14.96 -35.34
CA ARG A 6 31.12 -14.98 -34.34
C ARG A 6 30.51 -13.58 -34.32
N LEU A 7 29.32 -13.44 -34.90
CA LEU A 7 28.47 -12.27 -34.73
C LEU A 7 28.14 -12.12 -33.23
N GLY A 8 28.88 -11.27 -32.53
CA GLY A 8 28.51 -10.80 -31.21
C GLY A 8 27.25 -9.96 -31.35
N ILE A 9 26.12 -10.44 -30.82
CA ILE A 9 24.89 -9.66 -30.74
C ILE A 9 25.15 -8.50 -29.77
N PHE A 10 25.36 -7.29 -30.28
CA PHE A 10 25.47 -6.09 -29.46
C PHE A 10 24.08 -5.67 -29.00
N ILE A 11 23.77 -5.89 -27.72
CA ILE A 11 22.56 -5.37 -27.09
C ILE A 11 22.74 -3.86 -26.91
N LYS A 12 21.99 -3.06 -27.68
CA LYS A 12 21.93 -1.59 -27.52
C LYS A 12 21.22 -1.26 -26.21
N ARG A 13 21.88 -0.49 -25.34
CA ARG A 13 21.34 -0.06 -24.04
C ARG A 13 20.95 1.41 -24.07
N HIS A 14 19.87 1.76 -23.40
CA HIS A 14 19.48 3.14 -23.14
C HIS A 14 20.04 3.58 -21.78
N LEU A 15 20.74 4.71 -21.74
CA LEU A 15 21.39 5.21 -20.53
C LEU A 15 20.99 6.66 -20.28
N LEU A 16 20.74 6.99 -19.01
CA LEU A 16 20.78 8.35 -18.52
C LEU A 16 22.22 8.66 -18.10
N THR A 17 22.82 9.67 -18.71
CA THR A 17 24.22 10.04 -18.48
C THR A 17 24.31 11.37 -17.75
N THR A 18 24.41 12.48 -18.47
CA THR A 18 24.54 13.82 -17.91
C THR A 18 23.33 14.17 -17.04
N GLY A 19 23.59 14.71 -15.84
CA GLY A 19 22.57 15.11 -14.88
C GLY A 19 22.05 13.98 -13.97
N TRP A 20 22.27 12.70 -14.31
CA TRP A 20 21.80 11.58 -13.50
C TRP A 20 22.44 11.53 -12.10
N SER A 21 23.76 11.70 -12.01
CA SER A 21 24.49 11.69 -10.74
C SER A 21 24.05 12.83 -9.81
N VAL A 22 23.80 14.02 -10.37
CA VAL A 22 23.30 15.20 -9.64
C VAL A 22 21.87 14.95 -9.14
N PHE A 23 21.02 14.36 -9.97
CA PHE A 23 19.66 13.98 -9.57
C PHE A 23 19.69 12.99 -8.40
N VAL A 24 20.48 11.92 -8.51
CA VAL A 24 20.65 10.88 -7.47
C VAL A 24 21.12 11.51 -6.15
N SER A 25 22.14 12.37 -6.18
CA SER A 25 22.70 12.97 -4.97
C SER A 25 21.73 13.98 -4.32
N THR A 26 21.13 14.85 -5.11
CA THR A 26 20.20 15.89 -4.64
C THR A 26 18.94 15.26 -4.06
N LYS A 27 18.43 14.21 -4.71
CA LYS A 27 17.31 13.44 -4.20
C LYS A 27 17.74 12.37 -3.20
N ARG A 28 19.01 12.28 -2.81
CA ARG A 28 19.53 11.31 -1.83
C ARG A 28 19.08 9.87 -2.10
N LEU A 29 19.05 9.45 -3.36
CA LEU A 29 18.60 8.11 -3.75
C LEU A 29 19.63 7.05 -3.37
N PHE A 30 19.15 5.89 -2.93
CA PHE A 30 19.97 4.73 -2.61
C PHE A 30 19.51 3.52 -3.40
N ALA A 31 20.36 2.50 -3.51
CA ALA A 31 19.97 1.22 -4.08
C ALA A 31 18.69 0.69 -3.38
N GLY A 32 17.74 0.21 -4.19
CA GLY A 32 16.41 -0.20 -3.77
C GLY A 32 15.34 0.91 -3.86
N ASP A 33 15.72 2.19 -3.92
CA ASP A 33 14.76 3.24 -4.29
C ASP A 33 14.38 3.11 -5.77
N SER A 34 13.12 3.39 -6.10
CA SER A 34 12.63 3.35 -7.48
C SER A 34 12.42 4.76 -8.02
N VAL A 35 12.74 4.95 -9.30
CA VAL A 35 12.46 6.18 -10.05
C VAL A 35 11.45 5.84 -11.14
N LEU A 36 10.34 6.57 -11.17
CA LEU A 36 9.23 6.35 -12.09
C LEU A 36 9.25 7.43 -13.17
N PHE A 37 9.25 7.02 -14.43
CA PHE A 37 9.11 7.91 -15.58
C PHE A 37 7.72 7.73 -16.15
N ILE A 38 6.92 8.80 -16.14
CA ILE A 38 5.54 8.77 -16.60
C ILE A 38 5.40 9.82 -17.70
N ARG A 39 4.76 9.46 -18.80
CA ARG A 39 4.39 10.42 -19.83
C ARG A 39 2.88 10.62 -19.76
N ASP A 40 2.45 11.87 -19.57
CA ASP A 40 1.02 12.17 -19.54
C ASP A 40 0.41 12.19 -20.95
N GLU A 41 -0.91 12.39 -21.02
CA GLU A 41 -1.66 12.46 -22.28
C GLU A 41 -1.19 13.62 -23.18
N LYS A 42 -0.61 14.67 -22.59
CA LYS A 42 -0.02 15.82 -23.29
C LYS A 42 1.44 15.59 -23.66
N SER A 43 1.92 14.36 -23.56
CA SER A 43 3.29 13.99 -23.85
C SER A 43 4.35 14.64 -22.96
N GLN A 44 3.98 15.20 -21.81
CA GLN A 44 4.91 15.74 -20.81
C GLN A 44 5.52 14.61 -19.99
N LEU A 45 6.83 14.69 -19.77
CA LEU A 45 7.56 13.73 -18.96
C LEU A 45 7.54 14.16 -17.49
N LEU A 46 6.98 13.31 -16.65
CA LEU A 46 6.93 13.44 -15.20
C LEU A 46 7.86 12.42 -14.55
N LEU A 47 8.47 12.83 -13.44
CA LEU A 47 9.43 12.02 -12.69
C LEU A 47 8.95 11.83 -11.25
N GLY A 48 8.70 10.58 -10.87
CA GLY A 48 8.34 10.17 -9.52
C GLY A 48 9.49 9.46 -8.81
N ILE A 49 9.53 9.55 -7.48
CA ILE A 49 10.47 8.80 -6.65
C ILE A 49 9.70 8.01 -5.61
N ARG A 50 9.96 6.71 -5.54
CA ARG A 50 9.48 5.80 -4.51
C ARG A 50 10.65 5.33 -3.68
N ARG A 51 10.64 5.62 -2.39
CA ARG A 51 11.67 5.14 -1.46
C ARG A 51 11.42 3.68 -1.09
N ALA A 52 12.49 2.90 -1.00
CA ALA A 52 12.42 1.58 -0.37
C ALA A 52 11.90 1.71 1.07
N ASN A 53 11.11 0.73 1.51
CA ASN A 53 10.63 0.67 2.88
C ASN A 53 11.77 0.18 3.79
N ARG A 54 12.71 1.07 4.09
CA ARG A 54 13.72 0.83 5.11
C ARG A 54 13.01 1.03 6.45
N GLN A 55 13.15 0.08 7.38
CA GLN A 55 12.67 0.22 8.75
C GLN A 55 13.36 1.41 9.43
N GLN A 56 12.91 2.61 9.12
CA GLN A 56 13.27 3.80 9.87
C GLN A 56 12.35 3.80 11.08
N PRO A 57 12.89 4.00 12.30
CA PRO A 57 12.06 4.28 13.44
C PRO A 57 11.12 5.42 13.07
N ALA A 58 9.81 5.25 13.30
CA ALA A 58 8.90 6.37 13.18
C ALA A 58 9.41 7.45 14.13
N LEU A 59 9.97 8.53 13.57
CA LEU A 59 10.31 9.70 14.38
C LEU A 59 8.98 10.25 14.86
N SER A 60 8.61 9.93 16.11
CA SER A 60 7.43 10.51 16.76
C SER A 60 7.58 12.02 16.70
N SER A 61 6.56 12.72 16.23
CA SER A 61 6.56 14.18 16.32
C SER A 61 6.66 14.57 17.79
N SER A 62 7.47 15.58 18.10
CA SER A 62 7.59 16.12 19.46
C SER A 62 6.48 17.10 19.80
N VAL A 63 5.49 17.27 18.90
CA VAL A 63 4.43 18.29 19.02
C VAL A 63 3.33 17.83 19.98
N ILE A 64 2.90 16.57 19.89
CA ILE A 64 1.93 15.94 20.79
C ILE A 64 2.30 14.46 20.97
N SER A 65 1.94 13.87 22.12
CA SER A 65 2.15 12.44 22.34
C SER A 65 1.27 11.58 21.44
N SER A 66 1.69 10.33 21.19
CA SER A 66 0.91 9.37 20.41
C SER A 66 -0.50 9.15 21.01
N ASP A 67 -0.59 9.06 22.34
CA ASP A 67 -1.87 8.89 23.04
C ASP A 67 -2.82 10.06 22.78
N SER A 68 -2.31 11.29 22.91
CA SER A 68 -3.09 12.50 22.62
C SER A 68 -3.53 12.56 21.16
N MET A 69 -2.68 12.11 20.22
CA MET A 69 -3.05 12.02 18.81
C MET A 69 -4.19 11.01 18.57
N HIS A 70 -4.12 9.83 19.19
CA HIS A 70 -5.17 8.81 19.08
C HIS A 70 -6.50 9.28 19.66
N ILE A 71 -6.48 9.89 20.85
CA ILE A 71 -7.68 10.47 21.47
C ILE A 71 -8.24 11.60 20.60
N GLY A 72 -7.37 12.47 20.09
CA GLY A 72 -7.76 13.59 19.24
C GLY A 72 -8.50 13.17 17.96
N ILE A 73 -8.05 12.09 17.30
CA ILE A 73 -8.72 11.55 16.12
C ILE A 73 -10.14 11.07 16.45
N LEU A 74 -10.30 10.31 17.54
CA LEU A 74 -11.61 9.80 17.96
C LEU A 74 -12.55 10.95 18.36
N ALA A 75 -12.05 11.92 19.12
CA ALA A 75 -12.81 13.10 19.53
C ALA A 75 -13.27 13.94 18.32
N ALA A 76 -12.37 14.17 17.36
CA ALA A 76 -12.69 14.91 16.14
C ALA A 76 -13.78 14.21 15.30
N ALA A 77 -13.65 12.89 15.10
CA ALA A 77 -14.64 12.11 14.37
C ALA A 77 -16.01 12.09 15.08
N ALA A 78 -16.03 11.91 16.40
CA ALA A 78 -17.26 11.93 17.19
C ALA A 78 -17.96 13.29 17.13
N HIS A 79 -17.21 14.38 17.29
CA HIS A 79 -17.73 15.74 17.20
C HIS A 79 -18.31 16.03 15.80
N ALA A 80 -17.57 15.68 14.75
CA ALA A 80 -18.01 15.85 13.37
C ALA A 80 -19.31 15.10 13.07
N ALA A 81 -19.41 13.85 13.52
CA ALA A 81 -20.61 13.04 13.36
C ALA A 81 -21.82 13.61 14.12
N ALA A 82 -21.63 14.06 15.37
CA ALA A 82 -22.71 14.61 16.18
C ALA A 82 -23.26 15.96 15.66
N ASN A 83 -22.40 16.77 15.03
CA ASN A 83 -22.76 18.10 14.55
C ASN A 83 -22.96 18.19 13.03
N ASN A 84 -22.90 17.05 12.33
CA ASN A 84 -22.92 16.99 10.87
C ASN A 84 -21.94 17.98 10.22
N SER A 85 -20.73 18.06 10.76
CA SER A 85 -19.70 18.98 10.29
C SER A 85 -18.54 18.24 9.61
N PRO A 86 -17.86 18.86 8.64
CA PRO A 86 -16.69 18.26 8.02
C PRO A 86 -15.52 18.12 8.99
N PHE A 87 -14.69 17.09 8.79
CA PHE A 87 -13.38 16.97 9.42
C PHE A 87 -12.37 16.40 8.42
N THR A 88 -11.08 16.67 8.67
CA THR A 88 -10.00 16.29 7.77
C THR A 88 -9.22 15.12 8.33
N ILE A 89 -8.86 14.19 7.45
CA ILE A 89 -8.00 13.05 7.72
C ILE A 89 -6.83 13.05 6.75
N PHE A 90 -5.69 12.54 7.19
CA PHE A 90 -4.52 12.37 6.35
C PHE A 90 -4.32 10.88 6.07
N TYR A 91 -4.25 10.51 4.79
CA TYR A 91 -3.96 9.15 4.36
C TYR A 91 -2.56 9.07 3.77
N ASN A 92 -1.72 8.21 4.35
CA ASN A 92 -0.40 7.89 3.82
C ASN A 92 -0.35 6.40 3.41
N PRO A 93 -0.59 6.06 2.13
CA PRO A 93 -0.64 4.67 1.66
C PRO A 93 0.69 3.92 1.81
N ARG A 94 1.82 4.64 1.99
CA ARG A 94 3.15 4.04 2.21
C ARG A 94 3.39 3.66 3.67
N ALA A 95 2.79 4.40 4.61
CA ALA A 95 2.90 4.11 6.04
C ALA A 95 1.90 3.04 6.50
N SER A 96 0.71 3.00 5.88
CA SER A 96 -0.29 1.97 6.14
C SER A 96 -0.97 1.54 4.84
N PRO A 97 -0.88 0.25 4.46
CA PRO A 97 -1.53 -0.25 3.26
C PRO A 97 -3.05 -0.46 3.44
N SER A 98 -3.59 -0.26 4.65
CA SER A 98 -5.02 -0.45 4.91
C SER A 98 -5.82 0.80 4.61
N GLU A 99 -6.64 0.72 3.56
CA GLU A 99 -7.68 1.71 3.27
C GLU A 99 -8.69 1.74 4.43
N PHE A 100 -8.91 2.91 5.02
CA PHE A 100 -9.90 3.12 6.09
C PHE A 100 -11.05 4.04 5.68
N VAL A 101 -10.99 4.63 4.49
CA VAL A 101 -12.10 5.34 3.85
C VAL A 101 -12.55 4.50 2.67
N ILE A 102 -13.71 3.86 2.80
CA ILE A 102 -14.21 2.93 1.80
C ILE A 102 -15.49 3.51 1.20
N PRO A 103 -15.60 3.63 -0.14
CA PRO A 103 -16.84 4.07 -0.78
C PRO A 103 -18.03 3.20 -0.33
N PHE A 104 -19.15 3.85 0.02
CA PHE A 104 -20.31 3.17 0.55
C PHE A 104 -20.83 2.05 -0.37
N SER A 105 -20.79 2.24 -1.70
CA SER A 105 -21.17 1.23 -2.68
C SER A 105 -20.30 -0.04 -2.61
N LYS A 106 -18.98 0.12 -2.42
CA LYS A 106 -18.01 -0.97 -2.25
C LYS A 106 -18.30 -1.72 -0.94
N TYR A 107 -18.54 -0.98 0.14
CA TYR A 107 -18.93 -1.55 1.43
C TYR A 107 -20.23 -2.36 1.35
N ASN A 108 -21.28 -1.77 0.77
CA ASN A 108 -22.58 -2.42 0.70
C ASN A 108 -22.52 -3.71 -0.12
N LYS A 109 -21.80 -3.69 -1.25
CA LYS A 109 -21.56 -4.90 -2.07
C LYS A 109 -20.84 -6.00 -1.29
N ALA A 110 -19.85 -5.64 -0.49
CA ALA A 110 -19.15 -6.59 0.36
C ALA A 110 -20.09 -7.22 1.40
N MET A 111 -20.96 -6.44 2.04
CA MET A 111 -21.89 -6.94 3.05
C MET A 111 -22.89 -7.97 2.52
N TYR A 112 -23.28 -7.88 1.24
CA TYR A 112 -24.12 -8.91 0.61
C TYR A 112 -23.37 -10.18 0.20
N THR A 113 -22.04 -10.18 0.29
CA THR A 113 -21.24 -11.36 -0.02
C THR A 113 -21.24 -12.29 1.20
N GLN A 114 -21.79 -13.49 1.05
CA GLN A 114 -21.79 -14.50 2.10
C GLN A 114 -20.38 -15.08 2.29
N VAL A 115 -19.69 -14.59 3.32
CA VAL A 115 -18.38 -15.09 3.72
C VAL A 115 -18.51 -16.24 4.70
N SER A 116 -17.75 -17.31 4.48
CA SER A 116 -17.75 -18.51 5.33
C SER A 116 -16.33 -19.04 5.56
N LEU A 117 -16.18 -19.86 6.61
CA LEU A 117 -14.93 -20.56 6.90
C LEU A 117 -14.59 -21.52 5.76
N GLY A 118 -13.31 -21.61 5.41
CA GLY A 118 -12.82 -22.43 4.30
C GLY A 118 -12.99 -21.78 2.92
N MET A 119 -13.68 -20.64 2.81
CA MET A 119 -13.80 -19.91 1.56
C MET A 119 -12.42 -19.45 1.08
N ARG A 120 -12.10 -19.74 -0.18
CA ARG A 120 -10.87 -19.32 -0.84
C ARG A 120 -11.09 -17.96 -1.50
N PHE A 121 -10.12 -17.07 -1.34
CA PHE A 121 -10.15 -15.75 -1.97
C PHE A 121 -8.86 -15.49 -2.74
N ARG A 122 -8.91 -14.47 -3.59
CA ARG A 122 -7.74 -13.95 -4.31
C ARG A 122 -7.63 -12.46 -4.02
N MET A 123 -6.44 -12.00 -3.71
CA MET A 123 -6.16 -10.59 -3.44
C MET A 123 -4.95 -10.14 -4.24
N MET A 124 -4.99 -8.88 -4.70
CA MET A 124 -3.92 -8.28 -5.47
C MET A 124 -3.03 -7.46 -4.53
N PHE A 125 -1.72 -7.69 -4.59
CA PHE A 125 -0.74 -6.90 -3.85
C PHE A 125 0.25 -6.28 -4.82
N GLU A 126 0.64 -5.05 -4.54
CA GLU A 126 1.69 -4.36 -5.28
C GLU A 126 3.05 -5.02 -4.99
N THR A 127 3.85 -5.25 -6.04
CA THR A 127 5.21 -5.77 -5.92
C THR A 127 6.22 -4.63 -5.77
N GLU A 128 7.46 -4.96 -5.40
CA GLU A 128 8.54 -3.97 -5.30
C GLU A 128 8.82 -3.26 -6.64
N GLU A 129 8.62 -3.96 -7.75
CA GLU A 129 8.77 -3.44 -9.12
C GLU A 129 7.54 -2.66 -9.61
N SER A 130 6.62 -2.28 -8.71
CA SER A 130 5.36 -1.59 -9.04
C SER A 130 4.43 -2.39 -9.97
N GLY A 131 4.64 -3.71 -10.07
CA GLY A 131 3.69 -4.64 -10.67
C GLY A 131 2.61 -5.04 -9.67
N VAL A 132 1.64 -5.86 -10.11
CA VAL A 132 0.58 -6.38 -9.24
C VAL A 132 0.60 -7.89 -9.28
N ARG A 133 0.78 -8.53 -8.13
CA ARG A 133 0.77 -10.00 -8.01
C ARG A 133 -0.48 -10.48 -7.30
N ARG A 134 -1.03 -11.58 -7.79
CA ARG A 134 -2.19 -12.24 -7.20
C ARG A 134 -1.74 -13.23 -6.14
N TYR A 135 -2.31 -13.10 -4.96
CA TYR A 135 -2.13 -14.02 -3.85
C TYR A 135 -3.44 -14.73 -3.55
N MET A 136 -3.36 -16.01 -3.20
CA MET A 136 -4.49 -16.81 -2.78
C MET A 136 -4.45 -17.00 -1.27
N GLY A 137 -5.64 -16.97 -0.66
CA GLY A 137 -5.79 -17.26 0.76
C GLY A 137 -7.07 -18.02 1.04
N THR A 138 -7.18 -18.51 2.27
CA THR A 138 -8.36 -19.20 2.78
C THR A 138 -8.80 -18.53 4.08
N ILE A 139 -10.10 -18.35 4.27
CA ILE A 139 -10.66 -17.78 5.50
C ILE A 139 -10.67 -18.86 6.58
N THR A 140 -10.02 -18.58 7.71
CA THR A 140 -9.85 -19.51 8.83
C THR A 140 -10.64 -19.11 10.07
N GLY A 141 -11.14 -17.87 10.13
CA GLY A 141 -11.92 -17.37 11.26
C GLY A 141 -12.66 -16.09 10.90
N ILE A 142 -13.78 -15.86 11.59
CA ILE A 142 -14.58 -14.63 11.47
C ILE A 142 -14.88 -14.16 12.89
N SER A 143 -14.35 -13.00 13.25
CA SER A 143 -14.47 -12.45 14.62
C SER A 143 -14.06 -10.98 14.62
N ASP A 144 -14.66 -10.17 15.47
CA ASP A 144 -14.25 -8.78 15.68
C ASP A 144 -12.73 -8.69 15.97
N MET A 145 -12.09 -7.63 15.47
CA MET A 145 -10.67 -7.35 15.78
C MET A 145 -10.50 -6.96 17.25
N ASP A 146 -11.44 -6.18 17.78
CA ASP A 146 -11.49 -5.76 19.17
C ASP A 146 -12.95 -5.69 19.61
N GLN A 147 -13.43 -6.79 20.19
CA GLN A 147 -14.83 -6.92 20.59
C GLN A 147 -15.21 -5.98 21.75
N VAL A 148 -14.22 -5.53 22.55
CA VAL A 148 -14.47 -4.66 23.71
C VAL A 148 -14.69 -3.23 23.26
N ARG A 149 -13.84 -2.73 22.35
CA ARG A 149 -13.91 -1.34 21.87
C ARG A 149 -14.84 -1.17 20.66
N TRP A 150 -14.91 -2.16 19.77
CA TRP A 150 -15.55 -2.04 18.45
C TRP A 150 -16.40 -3.27 18.11
N LYS A 151 -17.44 -3.51 18.92
CA LYS A 151 -18.38 -4.61 18.73
C LYS A 151 -19.04 -4.56 17.34
N ASN A 152 -19.10 -5.70 16.66
CA ASN A 152 -19.66 -5.89 15.32
C ASN A 152 -18.92 -5.14 14.19
N SER A 153 -17.71 -4.67 14.45
CA SER A 153 -16.92 -3.97 13.43
C SER A 153 -16.48 -4.90 12.31
N GLN A 154 -16.68 -4.47 11.07
CA GLN A 154 -16.20 -5.19 9.88
C GLN A 154 -14.71 -4.94 9.61
N TRP A 155 -14.06 -4.12 10.43
CA TRP A 155 -12.64 -3.84 10.29
C TRP A 155 -11.80 -5.04 10.69
N ARG A 156 -11.11 -5.63 9.70
CA ARG A 156 -10.18 -6.74 9.88
C ARG A 156 -10.79 -7.91 10.66
N ASN A 157 -12.05 -8.22 10.37
CA ASN A 157 -12.79 -9.28 11.05
C ASN A 157 -12.55 -10.67 10.46
N LEU A 158 -11.87 -10.77 9.30
CA LEU A 158 -11.54 -12.05 8.67
C LEU A 158 -10.13 -12.48 9.05
N GLN A 159 -10.01 -13.62 9.70
CA GLN A 159 -8.74 -14.33 9.89
C GLN A 159 -8.50 -15.18 8.65
N VAL A 160 -7.28 -15.14 8.14
CA VAL A 160 -6.94 -15.72 6.85
C VAL A 160 -5.60 -16.44 6.93
N ASN A 161 -5.40 -17.45 6.09
CA ASN A 161 -4.12 -18.10 5.91
C ASN A 161 -3.69 -18.02 4.44
N GLY A 162 -2.41 -17.73 4.21
CA GLY A 162 -1.82 -17.56 2.89
C GLY A 162 -1.10 -18.82 2.41
N GLN A 163 -1.04 -19.01 1.09
CA GLN A 163 -0.11 -19.95 0.49
C GLN A 163 1.22 -19.23 0.19
N ALA A 164 2.27 -19.59 0.94
CA ALA A 164 3.66 -19.12 0.85
C ALA A 164 3.97 -17.65 1.26
N GLU A 165 5.02 -17.51 2.08
CA GLU A 165 5.81 -16.32 2.46
C GLU A 165 5.12 -15.09 3.07
N TYR A 166 3.81 -14.87 2.86
CA TYR A 166 3.07 -13.76 3.46
C TYR A 166 2.09 -14.26 4.51
N ARG A 167 2.35 -13.90 5.77
CA ARG A 167 1.38 -14.09 6.86
C ARG A 167 0.27 -13.06 6.70
N PHE A 168 -0.82 -13.42 6.05
CA PHE A 168 -2.04 -12.63 6.15
C PHE A 168 -2.56 -12.78 7.59
N GLY A 169 -2.44 -11.75 8.43
CA GLY A 169 -2.94 -11.81 9.80
C GLY A 169 -4.47 -11.74 9.83
N ARG A 170 -5.00 -10.55 9.54
CA ARG A 170 -6.44 -10.29 9.42
C ARG A 170 -6.74 -9.27 8.34
N LEU A 171 -7.83 -9.48 7.60
CA LEU A 171 -8.29 -8.66 6.47
C LEU A 171 -9.76 -8.24 6.66
N SER A 172 -10.16 -7.17 5.99
CA SER A 172 -11.57 -6.82 5.77
C SER A 172 -12.00 -7.38 4.42
N LEU A 173 -13.31 -7.63 4.24
CA LEU A 173 -13.87 -8.11 2.96
C LEU A 173 -13.82 -7.07 1.82
N LEU A 174 -13.48 -5.82 2.15
CA LEU A 174 -13.57 -4.63 1.31
C LEU A 174 -12.50 -4.59 0.23
#